data_AF-A0A098TMT8-F1
#
_entry.id   AF-A0A098TMT8-F1
#
_cell.length_a   1.000
_cell.length_b   1.000
_cell.length_c   1.000
_cell.angle_alpha   90.00
_cell.angle_beta   90.00
_cell.angle_gamma   90.00
#
_symmetry.space_group_name_H-M   'P 1'
#
loop_
_entity.id
_entity.type
_entity.pdbx_description
1 polymer ?
#
loop_
_entity_poly.entity_id
_entity_poly.type
_entity_poly.pdbx_seq_one_letter_code
_entity_poly.pdbx_strand_id
1 'polypeptide(L)'
;MNISEVQSQPWSTLIADFYICQSCDRVYRVPILQICGTPCKHCGKTIRAQRVHFGLNALVLVNSIQDFYFLRHANPPPDPDGIADHVYTNKTDTRIVIPLLFCTLWDALTTELCQNVMRAKQLEEPLRERLLQDYRYSRDKRERLLPALTSEKWNFALAELTKPAELDYTQHFNFFLTINTKRNTFIHEGSHWHFTDEELERIPEELWPTFSLFAQLHNRYVPKMA
;
A
#
# COMPACT_ATOMS: atom_id res chain seq x y z
N MET A 1 -4.29 -5.10 15.17
CA MET A 1 -3.87 -3.80 15.72
C MET A 1 -4.81 -2.77 15.16
N ASN A 2 -5.56 -2.07 16.01
CA ASN A 2 -6.49 -1.05 15.55
C ASN A 2 -5.75 0.29 15.40
N ILE A 3 -5.29 0.61 14.18
CA ILE A 3 -4.50 1.83 13.97
C ILE A 3 -5.34 3.09 14.02
N SER A 4 -6.66 3.00 13.82
CA SER A 4 -7.57 4.14 13.88
C SER A 4 -7.64 4.79 15.27
N GLU A 5 -7.22 4.07 16.33
CA GLU A 5 -7.13 4.59 17.69
C GLU A 5 -5.80 5.33 17.97
N VAL A 6 -4.81 5.21 17.08
CA VAL A 6 -3.46 5.76 17.31
C VAL A 6 -3.31 7.11 16.64
N GLN A 7 -3.38 8.18 17.43
CA GLN A 7 -3.20 9.57 16.99
C GLN A 7 -1.78 10.10 17.24
N SER A 8 -1.06 9.57 18.24
CA SER A 8 0.18 10.16 18.75
C SER A 8 1.42 9.89 17.89
N GLN A 9 1.30 9.12 16.82
CA GLN A 9 2.40 8.84 15.90
C GLN A 9 1.90 8.55 14.48
N PRO A 10 2.76 8.71 13.45
CA PRO A 10 2.38 8.43 12.08
C PRO A 10 2.09 6.94 11.86
N TRP A 11 0.97 6.60 11.24
CA TRP A 11 0.56 5.22 10.95
C TRP A 11 1.59 4.46 10.11
N SER A 12 2.30 5.16 9.20
CA SER A 12 3.38 4.55 8.42
C SER A 12 4.45 3.88 9.28
N THR A 13 4.73 4.40 10.48
CA THR A 13 5.70 3.80 11.42
C THR A 13 5.22 2.48 12.02
N LEU A 14 3.91 2.23 12.00
CA LEU A 14 3.28 1.03 12.55
C LEU A 14 3.09 -0.07 11.50
N ILE A 15 2.75 0.32 10.28
CA ILE A 15 2.31 -0.63 9.24
C ILE A 15 3.35 -0.89 8.14
N ALA A 16 4.33 0.01 7.97
CA ALA A 16 5.34 -0.10 6.93
C ALA A 16 6.71 -0.51 7.51
N ASP A 17 6.72 -1.21 8.64
CA ASP A 17 7.89 -1.71 9.38
C ASP A 17 8.54 -2.94 8.71
N PHE A 18 8.61 -2.90 7.38
CA PHE A 18 9.20 -3.92 6.53
C PHE A 18 10.59 -3.50 6.06
N TYR A 19 11.54 -4.42 6.18
CA TYR A 19 12.93 -4.21 5.81
C TYR A 19 13.35 -5.21 4.74
N ILE A 20 14.28 -4.83 3.87
CA ILE A 20 14.80 -5.69 2.81
C ILE A 20 16.26 -6.09 3.09
N CYS A 21 16.57 -7.37 2.90
CA CYS A 21 17.92 -7.88 3.04
C CYS A 21 18.73 -7.55 1.78
N GLN A 22 19.78 -6.74 1.91
CA GLN A 22 20.63 -6.35 0.77
C GLN A 22 21.36 -7.52 0.08
N SER A 23 21.40 -8.70 0.71
CA SER A 23 22.08 -9.86 0.16
C SER A 23 21.20 -10.79 -0.66
N CYS A 24 19.96 -11.01 -0.23
CA CYS A 24 19.04 -11.97 -0.85
C CYS A 24 17.71 -11.35 -1.28
N ASP A 25 17.55 -10.04 -1.12
CA ASP A 25 16.39 -9.24 -1.49
C ASP A 25 15.07 -9.69 -0.84
N ARG A 26 15.13 -10.54 0.19
CA ARG A 26 13.94 -10.89 0.97
C ARG A 26 13.55 -9.75 1.90
N VAL A 27 12.25 -9.50 1.91
CA VAL A 27 11.56 -8.58 2.79
C VAL A 27 11.13 -9.32 4.05
N TYR A 28 11.35 -8.70 5.19
CA TYR A 28 11.01 -9.27 6.49
C TYR A 28 10.59 -8.15 7.43
N ARG A 29 9.76 -8.50 8.40
CA ARG A 29 9.34 -7.61 9.48
C ARG A 29 10.20 -7.92 10.70
N VAL A 30 10.69 -6.89 11.39
CA VAL A 30 11.38 -7.09 12.67
C VAL A 30 10.75 -6.20 13.72
N PRO A 31 10.27 -6.78 14.83
CA PRO A 31 9.66 -6.01 15.91
C PRO A 31 10.66 -5.24 16.79
N ILE A 32 11.97 -5.35 16.56
CA ILE A 32 13.02 -4.79 17.43
C ILE A 32 14.06 -3.99 16.62
N LEU A 33 14.32 -2.78 17.10
CA LEU A 33 15.35 -1.84 16.65
C LEU A 33 16.76 -2.37 16.99
N GLN A 34 17.29 -3.33 16.21
CA GLN A 34 18.73 -3.50 15.92
C GLN A 34 18.95 -4.82 15.17
N ILE A 35 18.99 -4.74 13.84
CA ILE A 35 19.21 -5.89 12.94
C ILE A 35 20.61 -5.84 12.32
N CYS A 36 21.22 -4.65 12.27
CA CYS A 36 22.58 -4.47 11.78
C CYS A 36 23.53 -5.35 12.61
N GLY A 37 24.33 -6.16 11.92
CA GLY A 37 25.23 -7.13 12.56
C GLY A 37 24.61 -8.51 12.84
N THR A 38 23.29 -8.69 12.67
CA THR A 38 22.65 -10.01 12.81
C THR A 38 22.61 -10.78 11.47
N PRO A 39 22.73 -12.12 11.49
CA PRO A 39 22.54 -12.94 10.30
C PRO A 39 21.10 -12.87 9.78
N CYS A 40 20.94 -12.70 8.47
CA CYS A 40 19.64 -12.80 7.83
C CYS A 40 19.06 -14.21 8.00
N LYS A 41 17.83 -14.32 8.54
CA LYS A 41 17.14 -15.61 8.74
C LYS A 41 16.96 -16.44 7.47
N HIS A 42 17.05 -15.80 6.29
CA HIS A 42 16.84 -16.47 5.02
C HIS A 42 18.12 -16.87 4.29
N CYS A 43 19.18 -16.06 4.34
CA CYS A 43 20.43 -16.34 3.61
C CYS A 43 21.67 -16.49 4.51
N GLY A 44 21.53 -16.34 5.82
CA GLY A 44 22.62 -16.43 6.80
C GLY A 44 23.65 -15.29 6.75
N LYS A 45 23.64 -14.45 5.70
CA LYS A 45 24.59 -13.33 5.58
C LYS A 45 24.25 -12.22 6.58
N THR A 46 25.29 -11.63 7.15
CA THR A 46 25.18 -10.50 8.08
C THR A 46 24.52 -9.31 7.42
N ILE A 47 23.50 -8.76 8.06
CA ILE A 47 22.79 -7.57 7.61
C ILE A 47 23.68 -6.35 7.91
N ARG A 48 24.21 -5.73 6.86
CA ARG A 48 25.14 -4.60 6.97
C ARG A 48 24.44 -3.29 7.32
N ALA A 49 23.26 -3.08 6.75
CA ALA A 49 22.42 -1.92 7.01
C ALA A 49 20.94 -2.32 6.93
N GLN A 50 20.12 -1.71 7.77
CA GLN A 50 18.67 -1.76 7.64
C GLN A 50 18.25 -0.88 6.47
N ARG A 51 17.50 -1.46 5.53
CA ARG A 51 16.87 -0.71 4.44
C ARG A 51 15.38 -0.95 4.50
N VAL A 52 14.61 0.13 4.65
CA VAL A 52 13.15 0.09 4.57
C VAL A 52 12.76 -0.41 3.18
N HIS A 53 11.80 -1.33 3.13
CA HIS A 53 11.34 -1.93 1.89
C HIS A 53 10.52 -0.96 1.05
N PHE A 54 9.49 -0.37 1.66
CA PHE A 54 8.53 0.49 0.96
C PHE A 54 9.09 1.90 0.74
N GLY A 55 8.81 2.47 -0.44
CA GLY A 55 9.22 3.82 -0.80
C GLY A 55 8.52 4.92 0.00
N LEU A 56 9.15 6.11 0.05
CA LEU A 56 8.63 7.29 0.75
C LEU A 56 7.21 7.66 0.32
N ASN A 57 6.87 7.49 -0.96
CA ASN A 57 5.54 7.79 -1.50
C ASN A 57 4.44 6.97 -0.80
N ALA A 58 4.68 5.68 -0.53
CA ALA A 58 3.71 4.85 0.17
C ALA A 58 3.50 5.33 1.62
N LEU A 59 4.59 5.73 2.29
CA LEU A 59 4.54 6.25 3.67
C LEU A 59 3.77 7.58 3.75
N VAL A 60 4.00 8.48 2.80
CA VAL A 60 3.30 9.76 2.71
C VAL A 60 1.80 9.56 2.48
N LEU A 61 1.42 8.63 1.60
CA LEU A 61 0.01 8.31 1.35
C LEU A 61 -0.69 7.77 2.60
N VAL A 62 -0.03 6.90 3.36
CA VAL A 62 -0.57 6.37 4.64
C VAL A 62 -0.80 7.49 5.65
N ASN A 63 0.19 8.36 5.85
CA ASN A 63 0.06 9.47 6.80
C ASN A 63 -1.01 10.47 6.33
N SER A 64 -1.16 10.67 5.02
CA SER A 64 -2.23 11.50 4.48
C SER A 64 -3.61 10.88 4.76
N ILE A 65 -3.76 9.55 4.61
CA ILE A 65 -5.00 8.85 4.99
C ILE A 65 -5.30 9.06 6.47
N GLN A 66 -4.28 8.96 7.35
CA GLN A 66 -4.42 9.23 8.78
C GLN A 66 -4.92 10.65 9.05
N ASP A 67 -4.31 11.66 8.43
CA ASP A 67 -4.66 13.07 8.64
C ASP A 67 -6.12 13.32 8.25
N PHE A 68 -6.55 12.83 7.08
CA PHE A 68 -7.94 12.98 6.64
C PHE A 68 -8.94 12.14 7.44
N TYR A 69 -8.51 10.97 7.94
CA TYR A 69 -9.32 10.16 8.83
C TYR A 69 -9.62 10.91 10.12
N PHE A 70 -8.60 11.43 10.80
CA PHE A 70 -8.81 12.18 12.05
C PHE A 70 -9.48 13.54 11.82
N LEU A 71 -9.23 14.21 10.69
CA LEU A 71 -9.97 15.42 10.31
C LEU A 71 -11.47 15.15 10.18
N ARG A 72 -11.87 14.00 9.62
CA ARG A 72 -13.28 13.59 9.53
C ARG A 72 -13.94 13.39 10.89
N HIS A 73 -13.17 12.95 11.89
CA HIS A 73 -13.64 12.74 13.26
C HIS A 73 -13.46 13.95 14.17
N ALA A 74 -12.83 15.02 13.68
CA ALA A 74 -12.66 16.24 14.45
C ALA A 74 -14.01 16.91 14.66
N ASN A 75 -14.37 17.17 15.92
CA ASN A 75 -15.45 18.08 16.29
C ASN A 75 -14.81 19.44 16.61
N PRO A 76 -14.59 20.32 15.62
CA PRO A 76 -14.00 21.62 15.88
C PRO A 76 -14.92 22.42 16.83
N PRO A 77 -14.38 23.17 17.79
CA PRO A 77 -15.18 24.11 18.57
C PRO A 77 -15.81 25.15 17.62
N PRO A 78 -17.01 25.67 17.95
CA PRO A 78 -17.64 26.72 17.16
C PRO A 78 -16.70 27.92 17.08
N ASP A 79 -16.38 28.35 15.86
CA ASP A 79 -15.53 29.51 15.58
C ASP A 79 -16.26 30.80 15.98
N PRO A 80 -15.83 31.51 17.05
CA PRO A 80 -16.53 32.71 17.52
C PRO A 80 -16.41 33.89 16.55
N ASP A 81 -15.37 33.91 15.71
CA ASP A 81 -14.98 35.06 14.89
C ASP A 81 -15.16 34.81 13.38
N GLY A 82 -15.47 33.58 12.94
CA GLY A 82 -15.68 33.22 11.54
C GLY A 82 -14.43 33.31 10.66
N ILE A 83 -13.23 33.35 11.26
CA ILE A 83 -11.95 33.48 10.56
C ILE A 83 -11.27 32.10 10.36
N ALA A 84 -11.51 31.14 11.26
CA ALA A 84 -11.04 29.75 11.15
C ALA A 84 -11.96 28.86 10.27
N ASP A 85 -13.04 29.45 9.75
CA ASP A 85 -14.12 28.89 8.95
C ASP A 85 -13.70 28.33 7.57
N HIS A 86 -12.42 28.04 7.34
CA HIS A 86 -11.92 27.49 6.07
C HIS A 86 -11.08 26.22 6.21
N VAL A 87 -10.51 25.92 7.39
CA VAL A 87 -9.68 24.70 7.57
C VAL A 87 -10.51 23.53 8.10
N TYR A 88 -11.55 23.80 8.90
CA TYR A 88 -12.42 22.80 9.51
C TYR A 88 -13.83 22.74 8.92
N THR A 89 -14.21 23.72 8.12
CA THR A 89 -15.45 23.64 7.33
C THR A 89 -15.27 22.62 6.23
N ASN A 90 -16.23 21.71 6.10
CA ASN A 90 -16.74 20.93 4.95
C ASN A 90 -16.31 21.23 3.49
N LYS A 91 -15.27 22.03 3.18
CA LYS A 91 -14.80 22.37 1.84
C LYS A 91 -13.91 21.27 1.24
N THR A 92 -13.24 20.47 2.05
CA THR A 92 -12.60 19.23 1.60
C THR A 92 -13.44 18.07 2.08
N ASP A 93 -14.18 17.44 1.17
CA ASP A 93 -14.96 16.26 1.52
C ASP A 93 -14.00 15.10 1.81
N THR A 94 -13.69 14.90 3.10
CA THR A 94 -12.79 13.85 3.59
C THR A 94 -13.27 12.46 3.18
N ARG A 95 -14.58 12.29 2.95
CA ARG A 95 -15.16 11.05 2.42
C ARG A 95 -14.62 10.75 1.03
N ILE A 96 -14.24 11.78 0.26
CA ILE A 96 -13.64 11.70 -1.06
C ILE A 96 -12.16 11.34 -1.01
N VAL A 97 -11.43 12.06 -0.16
CA VAL A 97 -9.98 12.03 -0.17
C VAL A 97 -9.44 10.69 0.34
N ILE A 98 -10.05 10.11 1.40
CA ILE A 98 -9.58 8.86 1.99
C ILE A 98 -9.59 7.70 0.97
N PRO A 99 -10.69 7.40 0.25
CA PRO A 99 -10.70 6.35 -0.77
C PRO A 99 -9.78 6.64 -1.96
N LEU A 100 -9.65 7.90 -2.38
CA LEU A 100 -8.72 8.28 -3.44
C LEU A 100 -7.27 7.98 -3.07
N LEU A 101 -6.85 8.36 -1.86
CA LEU A 101 -5.51 8.08 -1.35
C LEU A 101 -5.29 6.58 -1.19
N PHE A 102 -6.29 5.83 -0.69
CA PHE A 102 -6.21 4.37 -0.56
C PHE A 102 -6.05 3.67 -1.91
N CYS A 103 -6.83 4.04 -2.93
CA CYS A 103 -6.65 3.50 -4.28
C CYS A 103 -5.29 3.89 -4.89
N THR A 104 -4.83 5.12 -4.64
CA THR A 104 -3.52 5.60 -5.11
C THR A 104 -2.37 4.84 -4.44
N LEU A 105 -2.50 4.47 -3.17
CA LEU A 105 -1.54 3.63 -2.46
C LEU A 105 -1.41 2.26 -3.13
N TRP A 106 -2.53 1.61 -3.45
CA TRP A 106 -2.54 0.35 -4.20
C TRP A 106 -1.87 0.48 -5.58
N ASP A 107 -2.13 1.60 -6.27
CA ASP A 107 -1.53 1.89 -7.57
C ASP A 107 0.00 2.06 -7.48
N ALA A 108 0.47 2.77 -6.45
CA ALA A 108 1.88 2.97 -6.16
C ALA A 108 2.59 1.65 -5.81
N LEU A 109 2.01 0.86 -4.90
CA LEU A 109 2.57 -0.43 -4.48
C LEU A 109 2.60 -1.46 -5.63
N THR A 110 1.56 -1.47 -6.49
CA THR A 110 1.54 -2.31 -7.70
C THR A 110 2.67 -1.93 -8.66
N THR A 111 2.87 -0.62 -8.86
CA THR A 111 3.93 -0.12 -9.73
C THR A 111 5.32 -0.46 -9.18
N GLU A 112 5.52 -0.30 -7.87
CA GLU A 112 6.75 -0.66 -7.17
C GLU A 112 7.05 -2.17 -7.28
N LEU A 113 6.04 -3.02 -7.10
CA LEU A 113 6.18 -4.47 -7.28
C LEU A 113 6.63 -4.82 -8.71
N CYS A 114 5.97 -4.28 -9.74
CA CYS A 114 6.35 -4.52 -11.14
C CYS A 114 7.79 -4.06 -11.40
N GLN A 115 8.19 -2.90 -10.89
CA GLN A 115 9.57 -2.41 -11.01
C GLN A 115 10.57 -3.38 -10.37
N ASN A 116 10.28 -3.87 -9.16
CA ASN A 116 11.16 -4.80 -8.45
C ASN A 116 11.25 -6.15 -9.16
N VAL A 117 10.16 -6.68 -9.71
CA VAL A 117 10.18 -7.92 -10.51
C VAL A 117 10.98 -7.73 -11.81
N MET A 118 10.80 -6.62 -12.51
CA MET A 118 11.58 -6.34 -13.72
C MET A 118 13.08 -6.16 -13.42
N ARG A 119 13.43 -5.53 -12.28
CA ARG A 119 14.82 -5.44 -11.79
C ARG A 119 15.39 -6.82 -11.47
N ALA A 120 14.63 -7.68 -10.81
CA ALA A 120 15.05 -9.06 -10.51
C ALA A 120 15.33 -9.87 -11.79
N LYS A 121 14.55 -9.62 -12.84
CA LYS A 121 14.75 -10.18 -14.18
C LYS A 121 15.83 -9.50 -15.02
N GLN A 122 16.52 -8.52 -14.46
CA GLN A 122 17.61 -7.80 -15.12
C GLN A 122 17.16 -7.11 -16.43
N LEU A 123 15.90 -6.67 -16.50
CA LEU A 123 15.45 -5.87 -17.63
C LEU A 123 16.15 -4.50 -17.61
N GLU A 124 16.64 -4.10 -18.77
CA GLU A 124 17.27 -2.80 -18.98
C GLU A 124 16.30 -1.65 -18.69
N GLU A 125 16.84 -0.55 -18.15
CA GLU A 125 16.05 0.60 -17.72
C GLU A 125 15.10 1.16 -18.79
N PRO A 126 15.52 1.37 -20.06
CA PRO A 126 14.62 1.88 -21.10
C PRO A 126 13.43 0.96 -21.36
N LEU A 127 13.65 -0.37 -21.29
CA LEU A 127 12.58 -1.34 -21.46
C LEU A 127 11.62 -1.32 -20.27
N ARG A 128 12.12 -1.17 -19.04
CA ARG A 128 11.27 -1.06 -17.85
C ARG A 128 10.37 0.17 -17.91
N GLU A 129 10.93 1.32 -18.27
CA GLU A 129 10.18 2.56 -18.40
C GLU A 129 9.09 2.45 -19.47
N ARG A 130 9.45 1.91 -20.65
CA ARG A 130 8.51 1.64 -21.73
C ARG A 130 7.38 0.71 -21.27
N LEU A 131 7.69 -0.40 -20.61
CA LEU A 131 6.66 -1.32 -20.10
C LEU A 131 5.73 -0.62 -19.11
N LEU A 132 6.24 0.24 -18.22
CA LEU A 132 5.37 0.98 -17.30
C LEU A 132 4.49 2.02 -18.00
N GLN A 133 4.93 2.56 -19.13
CA GLN A 133 4.14 3.46 -19.98
C GLN A 133 3.06 2.68 -20.77
N ASP A 134 3.44 1.55 -21.37
CA ASP A 134 2.54 0.67 -22.13
C ASP A 134 1.43 0.10 -21.22
N TYR A 135 1.77 -0.21 -19.96
CA TYR A 135 0.83 -0.67 -18.92
C TYR A 135 0.57 0.43 -17.88
N ARG A 136 0.05 1.57 -18.35
CA ARG A 136 -0.16 2.78 -17.54
C ARG A 136 -1.03 2.55 -16.30
N TYR A 137 -2.13 1.81 -16.43
CA TYR A 137 -3.09 1.62 -15.34
C TYR A 137 -2.73 0.42 -14.46
N SER A 138 -2.98 0.51 -13.15
CA SER A 138 -2.67 -0.60 -12.23
C SER A 138 -3.43 -1.87 -12.54
N ARG A 139 -4.64 -1.76 -13.10
CA ARG A 139 -5.37 -2.92 -13.62
C ARG A 139 -4.55 -3.65 -14.68
N ASP A 140 -4.07 -2.94 -15.69
CA ASP A 140 -3.22 -3.51 -16.74
C ASP A 140 -1.91 -4.07 -16.17
N LYS A 141 -1.32 -3.39 -15.18
CA LYS A 141 -0.13 -3.91 -14.50
C LYS A 141 -0.42 -5.25 -13.80
N ARG A 142 -1.52 -5.38 -13.07
CA ARG A 142 -1.87 -6.62 -12.35
C ARG A 142 -2.36 -7.74 -13.26
N GLU A 143 -3.15 -7.42 -14.28
CA GLU A 143 -3.84 -8.41 -15.12
C GLU A 143 -3.02 -8.83 -16.35
N ARG A 144 -2.04 -8.01 -16.76
CA ARG A 144 -1.28 -8.24 -18.01
C ARG A 144 0.23 -8.21 -17.79
N LEU A 145 0.78 -7.12 -17.24
CA LEU A 145 2.23 -6.99 -17.08
C LEU A 145 2.78 -8.00 -16.07
N LEU A 146 2.22 -8.05 -14.87
CA LEU A 146 2.71 -8.94 -13.81
C LEU A 146 2.63 -10.41 -14.26
N PRO A 147 1.52 -10.91 -14.83
CA PRO A 147 1.48 -12.28 -15.36
C PRO A 147 2.46 -12.52 -16.50
N ALA A 148 2.71 -11.53 -17.37
CA ALA A 148 3.74 -11.64 -18.41
C ALA A 148 5.15 -11.73 -17.81
N LEU A 149 5.40 -11.11 -16.66
CA LEU A 149 6.67 -11.22 -15.95
C LEU A 149 6.77 -12.55 -15.17
N THR A 150 5.75 -12.92 -14.40
CA THR A 150 5.83 -14.02 -13.42
C THR A 150 5.30 -15.36 -13.92
N SER A 151 4.64 -15.38 -15.08
CA SER A 151 3.87 -16.53 -15.59
C SER A 151 2.73 -16.98 -14.68
N GLU A 152 2.30 -16.11 -13.74
CA GLU A 152 1.25 -16.41 -12.77
C GLU A 152 0.20 -15.30 -12.75
N LYS A 153 -1.09 -15.67 -12.77
CA LYS A 153 -2.16 -14.67 -12.66
C LYS A 153 -2.28 -14.18 -11.22
N TRP A 154 -2.62 -12.90 -11.07
CA TRP A 154 -2.81 -12.23 -9.78
C TRP A 154 -3.66 -13.04 -8.79
N ASN A 155 -4.85 -13.49 -9.20
CA ASN A 155 -5.77 -14.22 -8.31
C ASN A 155 -5.21 -15.57 -7.83
N PHE A 156 -4.39 -16.25 -8.64
CA PHE A 156 -3.71 -17.48 -8.20
C PHE A 156 -2.65 -17.16 -7.15
N ALA A 157 -1.88 -16.10 -7.36
CA ALA A 157 -0.90 -15.63 -6.38
C ALA A 157 -1.55 -15.29 -5.03
N LEU A 158 -2.68 -14.58 -5.05
CA LEU A 158 -3.44 -14.27 -3.84
C LEU A 158 -3.91 -15.52 -3.12
N ALA A 159 -4.53 -16.47 -3.84
CA ALA A 159 -5.02 -17.72 -3.26
C ALA A 159 -3.89 -18.54 -2.62
N GLU A 160 -2.73 -18.62 -3.28
CA GLU A 160 -1.55 -19.31 -2.72
C GLU A 160 -0.99 -18.61 -1.49
N LEU A 161 -0.97 -17.27 -1.48
CA LEU A 161 -0.49 -16.50 -0.34
C LEU A 161 -1.47 -16.51 0.86
N THR A 162 -2.78 -16.66 0.61
CA THR A 162 -3.79 -16.79 1.67
C THR A 162 -3.66 -18.11 2.43
N LYS A 163 -3.36 -19.24 1.76
CA LYS A 163 -3.30 -20.57 2.39
C LYS A 163 -2.46 -20.66 3.68
N PRO A 164 -1.22 -20.12 3.72
CA PRO A 164 -0.39 -20.17 4.93
C PRO A 164 -0.52 -18.92 5.82
N ALA A 165 -1.33 -17.92 5.44
CA ALA A 165 -1.34 -16.62 6.10
C ALA A 165 -2.47 -16.51 7.12
N GLU A 166 -2.24 -15.70 8.16
CA GLU A 166 -3.28 -15.27 9.10
C GLU A 166 -4.29 -14.29 8.45
N LEU A 167 -3.96 -13.77 7.26
CA LEU A 167 -4.74 -12.78 6.52
C LEU A 167 -5.33 -13.38 5.25
N ASP A 168 -6.60 -13.10 4.97
CA ASP A 168 -7.23 -13.43 3.70
C ASP A 168 -7.00 -12.33 2.66
N TYR A 169 -5.88 -12.43 1.94
CA TYR A 169 -5.54 -11.47 0.89
C TYR A 169 -6.54 -11.40 -0.25
N THR A 170 -7.35 -12.45 -0.47
CA THR A 170 -8.40 -12.43 -1.49
C THR A 170 -9.54 -11.52 -1.03
N GLN A 171 -9.94 -11.61 0.25
CA GLN A 171 -10.93 -10.72 0.83
C GLN A 171 -10.48 -9.26 0.82
N HIS A 172 -9.23 -8.97 1.23
CA HIS A 172 -8.67 -7.62 1.24
C HIS A 172 -8.58 -7.02 -0.18
N PHE A 173 -8.21 -7.83 -1.17
CA PHE A 173 -8.20 -7.39 -2.56
C PHE A 173 -9.61 -7.11 -3.10
N ASN A 174 -10.61 -7.92 -2.74
CA ASN A 174 -12.00 -7.67 -3.10
C ASN A 174 -12.52 -6.36 -2.50
N PHE A 175 -12.16 -6.06 -1.24
CA PHE A 175 -12.49 -4.77 -0.64
C PHE A 175 -11.89 -3.62 -1.45
N PHE A 176 -10.60 -3.69 -1.79
CA PHE A 176 -9.96 -2.71 -2.67
C PHE A 176 -10.69 -2.55 -4.01
N LEU A 177 -11.10 -3.65 -4.68
CA LEU A 177 -11.82 -3.58 -5.95
C LEU A 177 -13.16 -2.85 -5.83
N THR A 178 -13.89 -3.06 -4.73
CA THR A 178 -15.14 -2.34 -4.43
C THR A 178 -14.89 -0.84 -4.32
N ILE A 179 -13.93 -0.43 -3.49
CA ILE A 179 -13.56 0.98 -3.31
C ILE A 179 -13.09 1.59 -4.64
N ASN A 180 -12.23 0.90 -5.38
CA ASN A 180 -11.69 1.39 -6.65
C ASN A 180 -12.77 1.52 -7.73
N THR A 181 -13.78 0.64 -7.74
CA THR A 181 -14.92 0.74 -8.66
C THR A 181 -15.74 1.99 -8.36
N LYS A 182 -16.11 2.20 -7.09
CA LYS A 182 -16.83 3.42 -6.65
C LYS A 182 -16.04 4.69 -6.96
N ARG A 183 -14.73 4.66 -6.74
CA ARG A 183 -13.81 5.76 -7.08
C ARG A 183 -13.84 6.08 -8.57
N ASN A 184 -13.79 5.07 -9.43
CA ASN A 184 -13.81 5.28 -10.88
C ASN A 184 -15.16 5.79 -11.37
N THR A 185 -16.26 5.24 -10.86
CA THR A 185 -17.61 5.75 -11.12
C THR A 185 -17.70 7.24 -10.77
N PHE A 186 -17.23 7.63 -9.60
CA PHE A 186 -17.21 9.04 -9.20
C PHE A 186 -16.39 9.91 -10.16
N ILE A 187 -15.17 9.51 -10.52
CA ILE A 187 -14.30 10.28 -11.43
C ILE A 187 -14.96 10.48 -12.80
N HIS A 188 -15.70 9.47 -13.28
CA HIS A 188 -16.31 9.50 -14.62
C HIS A 188 -17.68 10.19 -14.66
N GLU A 189 -18.53 9.95 -13.67
CA GLU A 189 -19.91 10.47 -13.66
C GLU A 189 -19.99 11.86 -13.04
N GLY A 190 -19.05 12.23 -12.17
CA GLY A 190 -18.98 13.56 -11.55
C GLY A 190 -20.16 13.89 -10.63
N SER A 191 -21.06 12.93 -10.37
CA SER A 191 -22.29 13.15 -9.61
C SER A 191 -22.51 12.05 -8.57
N HIS A 192 -22.47 12.47 -7.30
CA HIS A 192 -22.75 11.74 -6.06
C HIS A 192 -21.70 10.73 -5.57
N TRP A 193 -21.37 10.87 -4.28
CA TRP A 193 -20.45 10.02 -3.53
C TRP A 193 -21.24 8.87 -2.88
N HIS A 194 -20.86 7.63 -3.18
CA HIS A 194 -21.57 6.42 -2.69
C HIS A 194 -20.74 5.58 -1.73
N PHE A 195 -19.82 6.19 -0.98
CA PHE A 195 -19.08 5.48 0.06
C PHE A 195 -19.83 5.56 1.38
N THR A 196 -20.03 4.42 2.01
CA THR A 196 -20.66 4.35 3.34
C THR A 196 -19.64 4.72 4.41
N ASP A 197 -20.11 5.19 5.57
CA ASP A 197 -19.20 5.43 6.70
C ASP A 197 -18.48 4.14 7.11
N GLU A 198 -19.15 2.98 7.06
CA GLU A 198 -18.53 1.66 7.29
C GLU A 198 -17.33 1.38 6.37
N GLU A 199 -17.43 1.72 5.08
CA GLU A 199 -16.32 1.56 4.14
C GLU A 199 -15.15 2.48 4.47
N LEU A 200 -15.42 3.70 4.93
CA LEU A 200 -14.40 4.66 5.32
C LEU A 200 -13.71 4.25 6.63
N GLU A 201 -14.46 3.74 7.61
CA GLU A 201 -13.90 3.20 8.86
C GLU A 201 -13.04 1.97 8.62
N ARG A 202 -13.35 1.18 7.59
CA ARG A 202 -12.62 -0.04 7.27
C ARG A 202 -11.29 0.22 6.54
N ILE A 203 -11.12 1.35 5.85
CA ILE A 203 -9.88 1.65 5.11
C ILE A 203 -8.62 1.59 6.00
N PRO A 204 -8.58 2.20 7.21
CA PRO A 204 -7.46 2.04 8.14
C PRO A 204 -7.12 0.57 8.45
N GLU A 205 -8.13 -0.28 8.66
CA GLU A 205 -7.94 -1.71 8.97
C GLU A 205 -7.30 -2.47 7.80
N GLU A 206 -7.55 -2.01 6.57
CA GLU A 206 -7.09 -2.61 5.33
C GLU A 206 -5.66 -2.16 4.95
N LEU A 207 -5.10 -1.16 5.63
CA LEU A 207 -3.74 -0.70 5.37
C LEU A 207 -2.68 -1.76 5.71
N TRP A 208 -2.74 -2.37 6.91
CA TRP A 208 -1.78 -3.42 7.28
C TRP A 208 -1.82 -4.62 6.32
N PRO A 209 -2.98 -5.23 6.02
CA PRO A 209 -3.06 -6.31 5.05
C PRO A 209 -2.54 -5.95 3.68
N THR A 210 -2.75 -4.71 3.24
CA THR A 210 -2.20 -4.20 1.97
C THR A 210 -0.67 -4.25 1.98
N PHE A 211 0.00 -3.66 2.97
CA PHE A 211 1.46 -3.70 3.07
C PHE A 211 2.01 -5.13 3.22
N SER A 212 1.36 -5.96 4.04
CA SER A 212 1.72 -7.37 4.20
C SER A 212 1.63 -8.12 2.86
N LEU A 213 0.55 -7.94 2.10
CA LEU A 213 0.39 -8.55 0.78
C LEU A 213 1.54 -8.20 -0.15
N PHE A 214 1.87 -6.92 -0.29
CA PHE A 214 2.91 -6.49 -1.22
C PHE A 214 4.31 -6.97 -0.80
N ALA A 215 4.60 -7.04 0.51
CA ALA A 215 5.82 -7.66 1.01
C ALA A 215 5.90 -9.16 0.66
N GLN A 216 4.78 -9.88 0.77
CA GLN A 216 4.71 -11.31 0.41
C GLN A 216 4.83 -11.54 -1.10
N LEU A 217 4.18 -10.71 -1.92
CA LEU A 217 4.31 -10.74 -3.37
C LEU A 217 5.75 -10.44 -3.80
N HIS A 218 6.40 -9.45 -3.16
CA HIS A 218 7.82 -9.20 -3.38
C HIS A 218 8.63 -10.47 -3.08
N ASN A 219 8.47 -11.05 -1.89
CA ASN A 219 9.17 -12.29 -1.50
C ASN A 219 8.90 -13.48 -2.41
N ARG A 220 7.74 -13.52 -3.07
CA ARG A 220 7.39 -14.58 -4.02
C ARG A 220 8.16 -14.44 -5.34
N TYR A 221 8.38 -13.22 -5.83
CA TYR A 221 8.83 -12.99 -7.20
C TYR A 221 10.21 -12.34 -7.37
N VAL A 222 10.72 -11.69 -6.33
CA VAL A 222 11.93 -10.87 -6.40
C VAL A 222 13.19 -11.55 -5.85
N PRO A 223 13.16 -12.31 -4.73
CA PRO A 223 14.37 -12.87 -4.16
C PRO A 223 15.15 -13.68 -5.18
N LYS A 224 16.46 -13.43 -5.20
CA LYS A 224 17.39 -14.24 -5.99
C LYS A 224 17.22 -15.69 -5.52
N MET A 225 16.83 -16.57 -6.44
CA MET A 225 17.14 -17.98 -6.26
C MET A 225 18.66 -18.04 -6.10
N ALA A 226 19.10 -18.40 -4.89
CA ALA A 226 20.48 -18.76 -4.63
C ALA A 226 20.79 -20.06 -5.36
#